data_AF-Q6Y9V9-F1
#
_entry.id   AF-Q6Y9V9-F1
#
_cell.length_a   1.000
_cell.length_b   1.000
_cell.length_c   1.000
_cell.angle_alpha   90.00
_cell.angle_beta   90.00
_cell.angle_gamma   90.00
#
_symmetry.space_group_name_H-M   'P 1'
#
loop_
_entity.id
_entity.type
_entity.pdbx_description
1 polymer ?
#
loop_
_entity_poly.entity_id
_entity_poly.type
_entity_poly.pdbx_seq_one_letter_code
_entity_poly.pdbx_strand_id
1 'polypeptide(L)'
;SQGHRDRRVRLSIGVARKFFDLQDMLGYDKPSKTLDWLFTKSKLAIEDLINDVSKKSTPLSIHNNNNNNNSECDEDMIVPLAKKAKQERDSRA
;
A
#
# COMPACT_ATOMS: atom_id res chain seq x y z
N SER A 1 -13.36 -15.68 -18.61
CA SER A 1 -13.59 -14.27 -18.23
C SER A 1 -14.62 -14.24 -17.11
N GLN A 2 -14.31 -13.60 -15.97
CA GLN A 2 -15.35 -13.34 -14.97
C GLN A 2 -16.33 -12.33 -15.61
N GLY A 3 -17.60 -12.71 -15.75
CA GLY A 3 -18.60 -11.98 -16.56
C GLY A 3 -18.83 -10.52 -16.13
N HIS A 4 -19.81 -9.85 -16.75
CA HIS A 4 -20.12 -8.44 -16.46
C HIS A 4 -20.40 -8.22 -14.97
N ARG A 5 -19.48 -7.53 -14.28
CA ARG A 5 -19.61 -7.15 -12.87
C ARG A 5 -20.20 -5.75 -12.77
N ASP A 6 -21.07 -5.55 -11.78
CA ASP A 6 -21.44 -4.19 -11.37
C ASP A 6 -20.19 -3.48 -10.83
N ARG A 7 -19.99 -2.24 -11.26
CA ARG A 7 -18.85 -1.40 -10.88
C ARG A 7 -19.16 -0.48 -9.71
N ARG A 8 -20.40 -0.48 -9.21
CA ARG A 8 -20.85 0.36 -8.10
C ARG A 8 -20.40 -0.25 -6.78
N VAL A 9 -19.86 0.59 -5.92
CA VAL A 9 -19.51 0.22 -4.55
C VAL A 9 -20.59 0.79 -3.62
N ARG A 10 -21.14 -0.06 -2.74
CA ARG A 10 -22.09 0.36 -1.70
C ARG A 10 -21.34 0.43 -0.38
N LEU A 11 -21.33 1.61 0.25
CA LEU A 11 -20.67 1.84 1.53
C LEU A 11 -21.71 1.84 2.66
N SER A 12 -21.29 1.40 3.85
CA SER A 12 -22.09 1.61 5.06
C SER A 12 -22.14 3.10 5.40
N ILE A 13 -23.16 3.52 6.14
CA ILE A 13 -23.35 4.94 6.49
C ILE A 13 -22.13 5.55 7.19
N GLY A 14 -21.50 4.80 8.10
CA GLY A 14 -20.33 5.27 8.85
C GLY A 14 -19.09 5.43 7.96
N VAL A 15 -18.89 4.50 7.01
CA VAL A 15 -17.77 4.57 6.06
C VAL A 15 -18.01 5.65 5.01
N ALA A 16 -19.24 5.77 4.52
CA ALA A 16 -19.64 6.80 3.55
C ALA A 16 -19.33 8.21 4.08
N ARG A 17 -19.64 8.50 5.35
CA ARG A 17 -19.32 9.80 5.97
C ARG A 17 -17.83 10.12 5.88
N LYS A 18 -16.99 9.24 6.42
CA LYS A 18 -15.53 9.41 6.40
C LYS A 18 -14.97 9.51 4.98
N PHE A 19 -15.56 8.76 4.05
CA PHE A 19 -15.14 8.76 2.65
C PHE A 19 -15.45 10.09 1.95
N PHE A 20 -16.64 10.65 2.14
CA PHE A 20 -17.02 11.93 1.54
C PHE A 20 -16.30 13.11 2.22
N ASP A 21 -16.09 13.07 3.53
CA ASP A 21 -15.26 14.07 4.22
C ASP A 21 -13.83 14.13 3.64
N LEU A 22 -13.25 12.95 3.35
CA LEU A 22 -11.96 12.85 2.68
C LEU A 22 -12.01 13.37 1.24
N GLN A 23 -13.07 13.06 0.49
CA GLN A 23 -13.26 13.57 -0.87
C GLN A 23 -13.28 15.10 -0.90
N ASP A 24 -14.03 15.72 0.02
CA ASP A 24 -14.13 17.17 0.16
C ASP A 24 -12.77 17.79 0.54
N MET A 25 -12.05 17.16 1.48
CA MET A 25 -10.72 17.61 1.89
C MET A 25 -9.68 17.55 0.75
N LEU A 26 -9.79 16.54 -0.13
CA LEU A 26 -8.94 16.43 -1.31
C LEU A 26 -9.39 17.31 -2.48
N GLY A 27 -10.59 17.93 -2.37
CA GLY A 27 -11.18 18.75 -3.42
C GLY A 27 -11.53 17.96 -4.68
N TYR A 28 -11.85 16.67 -4.56
CA TYR A 28 -12.19 15.83 -5.70
C TYR A 28 -13.68 15.87 -6.03
N ASP A 29 -13.97 16.15 -7.29
CA ASP A 29 -15.34 16.13 -7.81
C ASP A 29 -15.89 14.70 -7.99
N LYS A 30 -15.01 13.73 -8.27
CA LYS A 30 -15.39 12.34 -8.53
C LYS A 30 -14.89 11.41 -7.41
N PRO A 31 -15.76 10.57 -6.83
CA PRO A 31 -15.37 9.64 -5.76
C PRO A 31 -14.36 8.58 -6.23
N SER A 32 -14.33 8.26 -7.52
CA SER A 32 -13.33 7.33 -8.09
C SER A 32 -11.90 7.84 -7.88
N LYS A 33 -11.67 9.17 -7.94
CA LYS A 33 -10.34 9.75 -7.71
C LYS A 33 -9.92 9.62 -6.24
N THR A 34 -10.86 9.72 -5.31
CA THR A 34 -10.61 9.47 -3.88
C THR A 34 -10.20 8.02 -3.65
N LEU A 35 -10.85 7.06 -4.33
CA LEU A 35 -10.44 5.66 -4.29
C LEU A 35 -9.04 5.44 -4.88
N ASP A 36 -8.73 6.03 -6.03
CA ASP A 36 -7.39 5.95 -6.63
C ASP A 36 -6.31 6.53 -5.70
N TRP A 37 -6.63 7.63 -5.01
CA TRP A 37 -5.76 8.24 -4.00
C TRP A 37 -5.55 7.31 -2.81
N LEU A 38 -6.62 6.71 -2.29
CA LEU A 38 -6.55 5.74 -1.19
C LEU A 38 -5.64 4.57 -1.57
N PHE A 39 -5.85 3.96 -2.74
CA PHE A 39 -5.00 2.87 -3.22
C PHE A 39 -3.55 3.28 -3.40
N THR A 40 -3.31 4.51 -3.88
CA THR A 40 -1.95 5.03 -4.05
C THR A 40 -1.24 5.24 -2.70
N LYS A 41 -1.95 5.73 -1.70
CA LYS A 41 -1.40 5.93 -0.35
C LYS A 41 -1.25 4.64 0.44
N SER A 42 -2.11 3.65 0.19
CA SER A 42 -2.06 2.36 0.89
C SER A 42 -1.21 1.30 0.20
N LYS A 43 -0.51 1.60 -0.91
CA LYS A 43 0.29 0.60 -1.65
C LYS A 43 1.25 -0.15 -0.74
N LEU A 44 2.07 0.58 0.03
CA LEU A 44 3.06 -0.04 0.93
C LEU A 44 2.40 -0.96 1.96
N ALA A 45 1.34 -0.49 2.62
CA ALA A 45 0.59 -1.30 3.58
C ALA A 45 -0.05 -2.55 2.96
N ILE A 46 -0.46 -2.48 1.68
CA ILE A 46 -0.99 -3.64 0.95
C ILE A 46 0.13 -4.64 0.64
N GLU A 47 1.29 -4.16 0.15
CA GLU A 47 2.45 -5.02 -0.15
C GLU A 47 2.95 -5.74 1.11
N ASP A 48 3.08 -5.02 2.23
CA ASP A 48 3.48 -5.59 3.52
C ASP A 48 2.51 -6.69 3.97
N LEU A 49 1.20 -6.43 3.86
CA LEU A 49 0.18 -7.42 4.19
C LEU A 49 0.26 -8.67 3.30
N ILE A 50 0.47 -8.53 1.98
CA ILE A 50 0.61 -9.66 1.06
C ILE A 50 1.84 -10.50 1.41
N ASN A 51 2.94 -9.86 1.77
CA ASN A 51 4.16 -10.53 2.20
C ASN A 51 3.97 -11.28 3.53
N ASP A 52 3.17 -10.75 4.45
CA ASP A 52 2.87 -11.44 5.71
C ASP A 52 1.89 -12.61 5.52
N VAL A 53 0.95 -12.50 4.59
CA VAL A 53 0.05 -13.61 4.23
C VAL A 53 0.82 -14.73 3.53
N SER A 54 1.79 -14.41 2.67
CA SER A 54 2.63 -15.43 2.01
C SER A 54 3.61 -16.13 2.96
N LYS A 55 4.10 -15.44 4.00
CA LYS A 55 4.85 -16.08 5.10
C LYS A 55 4.00 -17.01 5.96
N LYS A 56 2.68 -16.78 6.03
CA LYS A 56 1.73 -17.59 6.81
C LYS A 56 1.16 -18.79 6.04
N SER A 57 1.40 -18.91 4.74
CA SER A 57 0.95 -20.07 3.95
C SER A 57 1.86 -21.29 4.14
N THR A 58 1.78 -21.89 5.33
CA THR A 58 1.69 -23.36 5.41
C THR A 58 0.22 -23.72 5.17
N PRO A 59 -0.11 -24.75 4.37
CA PRO A 59 -1.49 -25.14 4.23
C PRO A 59 -1.93 -25.83 5.52
N LEU A 60 -3.12 -25.49 6.00
CA LEU A 60 -3.87 -26.05 7.14
C LEU A 60 -3.77 -25.27 8.46
N SER A 61 -4.72 -24.34 8.67
CA SER A 61 -5.79 -24.52 9.67
C SER A 61 -6.55 -23.20 9.87
N ILE A 62 -7.87 -23.28 9.76
CA ILE A 62 -8.76 -22.35 10.43
C ILE A 62 -8.48 -22.52 11.93
N HIS A 63 -7.76 -21.58 12.54
CA HIS A 63 -7.83 -21.41 13.99
C HIS A 63 -7.87 -19.93 14.37
N ASN A 64 -8.84 -19.66 15.22
CA ASN A 64 -9.26 -18.38 15.75
C ASN A 64 -8.33 -17.96 16.90
N ASN A 65 -8.22 -16.64 17.12
CA ASN A 65 -7.75 -15.97 18.34
C ASN A 65 -6.29 -16.18 18.81
N ASN A 66 -5.51 -15.10 18.86
CA ASN A 66 -5.31 -14.36 20.13
C ASN A 66 -4.33 -13.19 19.98
N ASN A 67 -4.61 -12.17 20.78
CA ASN A 67 -3.88 -10.92 20.96
C ASN A 67 -2.43 -11.13 21.43
N ASN A 68 -1.51 -10.33 20.89
CA ASN A 68 -0.56 -9.47 21.63
C ASN A 68 0.47 -8.87 20.67
N ASN A 69 0.24 -7.63 20.22
CA ASN A 69 1.26 -6.86 19.50
C ASN A 69 1.93 -5.89 20.47
N ASN A 70 3.00 -6.34 21.12
CA ASN A 70 4.15 -5.50 21.38
C ASN A 70 5.21 -5.92 20.35
N SER A 71 5.31 -5.20 19.24
CA SER A 71 6.50 -5.21 18.41
C SER A 71 6.80 -3.78 18.03
N GLU A 72 7.80 -3.28 18.74
CA GLU A 72 8.46 -2.00 18.63
C GLU A 72 8.95 -1.77 17.21
N CYS A 73 8.73 -0.55 16.71
CA CYS A 73 9.07 -0.12 15.36
C CYS A 73 10.53 0.36 15.35
N ASP A 74 11.44 -0.48 14.84
CA ASP A 74 12.78 -0.01 14.47
C ASP A 74 12.78 0.45 13.00
N GLU A 75 12.84 1.78 12.88
CA GLU A 75 13.15 2.55 11.69
C GLU A 75 14.60 2.28 11.26
N ASP A 76 14.80 1.75 10.06
CA ASP A 76 16.08 1.87 9.37
C ASP A 76 15.84 2.12 7.87
N MET A 77 15.66 3.41 7.55
CA MET A 77 15.84 4.00 6.23
C MET A 77 17.21 3.62 5.63
N ILE A 78 17.26 2.61 4.75
CA ILE A 78 18.41 2.43 3.85
C ILE A 78 18.09 3.08 2.50
N VAL A 79 18.54 4.32 2.33
CA VAL A 79 18.52 5.05 1.06
C VAL A 79 19.84 4.77 0.30
N PRO A 80 19.83 4.17 -0.90
CA PRO A 80 21.07 4.00 -1.67
C PRO A 80 21.51 5.33 -2.30
N LEU A 81 22.56 5.93 -1.76
CA LEU A 81 23.26 7.09 -2.32
C LEU A 81 24.01 6.68 -3.60
N ALA A 82 23.55 7.19 -4.74
CA ALA A 82 24.15 6.96 -6.05
C ALA A 82 25.61 7.44 -6.11
N LYS A 83 26.55 6.55 -6.45
CA LYS A 83 27.93 6.91 -6.81
C LYS A 83 28.04 6.99 -8.34
N LYS A 84 28.16 8.21 -8.86
CA LYS A 84 28.53 8.49 -10.25
C LYS A 84 30.06 8.59 -10.30
N ALA A 85 30.72 7.63 -10.93
CA ALA A 85 32.15 7.71 -11.25
C ALA A 85 32.32 7.86 -12.76
N LYS A 86 32.80 9.03 -13.18
CA LYS A 86 33.26 9.32 -14.54
C LYS A 86 34.78 9.39 -14.45
N GLN A 87 35.49 8.34 -14.89
CA GLN A 87 36.94 8.35 -15.02
C GLN A 87 37.28 8.65 -16.48
N GLU A 88 37.64 9.91 -16.70
CA GLU A 88 38.34 10.42 -17.87
C GLU A 88 39.74 9.78 -17.91
N ARG A 89 40.10 9.13 -19.01
CA ARG A 89 41.43 8.56 -19.23
C ARG A 89 42.27 9.55 -20.02
N ASP A 90 43.25 10.14 -19.36
CA ASP A 90 44.33 10.88 -19.99
C ASP A 90 45.45 9.95 -20.49
N SER A 91 45.79 10.12 -21.77
CA SER A 91 47.12 10.35 -22.32
C SER A 91 48.34 9.66 -21.69
N ARG A 92 48.92 8.65 -22.39
CA ARG A 92 50.38 8.47 -22.56
C ARG A 92 50.73 7.39 -23.60
N ALA A 93 51.15 7.81 -24.79
CA ALA A 93 52.21 7.22 -25.62
C ALA A 93 52.39 8.10 -26.87
#